data_AF-U2ULP4-F1
#
_entry.id   AF-U2ULP4-F1
#
_cell.length_a   1.000
_cell.length_b   1.000
_cell.length_c   1.000
_cell.angle_alpha   90.00
_cell.angle_beta   90.00
_cell.angle_gamma   90.00
#
_symmetry.space_group_name_H-M   'P 1'
#
loop_
_entity.id
_entity.type
_entity.pdbx_description
1 polymer ?
#
loop_
_entity_poly.entity_id
_entity_poly.type
_entity_poly.pdbx_seq_one_letter_code
_entity_poly.pdbx_strand_id
1 'polypeptide(L)'
;MLTQLEEIIATCKDTVDFIYFENLNLRGRYKKIILNFISKNFPEYNQLYHDIYTKNKKEYWYLLMEDINRLCKIYDIKYKTFFFNDNKSS
;
A
#
# COMPACT_ATOMS: atom_id res chain seq x y z
N MET A 1 -5.33 -10.62 -2.42
CA MET A 1 -4.38 -9.51 -2.17
C MET A 1 -4.64 -8.44 -3.24
N LEU A 2 -4.72 -7.16 -2.89
CA LEU A 2 -5.08 -6.09 -3.85
C LEU A 2 -3.95 -5.78 -4.85
N THR A 3 -2.70 -5.89 -4.41
CA THR A 3 -1.52 -5.54 -5.22
C THR A 3 -0.82 -6.81 -5.67
N GLN A 4 -0.50 -6.94 -6.96
CA GLN A 4 0.33 -8.03 -7.48
C GLN A 4 1.82 -7.73 -7.23
N LEU A 5 2.23 -7.73 -5.95
CA LEU A 5 3.57 -7.28 -5.54
C LEU A 5 4.70 -8.03 -6.25
N GLU A 6 4.60 -9.35 -6.33
CA GLU A 6 5.65 -10.19 -6.92
C GLU A 6 5.83 -9.88 -8.41
N GLU A 7 4.74 -9.76 -9.17
CA GLU A 7 4.78 -9.42 -10.60
C GLU A 7 5.39 -8.05 -10.84
N ILE A 8 5.00 -7.04 -10.04
CA ILE A 8 5.54 -5.68 -10.14
C ILE A 8 7.04 -5.68 -9.84
N ILE A 9 7.46 -6.29 -8.72
CA ILE A 9 8.89 -6.32 -8.33
C ILE A 9 9.71 -7.08 -9.37
N ALA A 10 9.25 -8.25 -9.80
CA ALA A 10 9.95 -9.08 -10.79
C ALA A 10 10.11 -8.36 -12.13
N THR A 11 9.11 -7.58 -12.55
CA THR A 11 9.15 -6.83 -13.81
C THR A 11 10.12 -5.65 -13.74
N CYS A 12 10.14 -4.94 -12.61
CA CYS A 12 10.90 -3.70 -12.49
C CYS A 12 12.36 -3.90 -12.07
N LYS A 13 12.70 -5.01 -11.39
CA LYS A 13 13.99 -5.19 -10.69
C LYS A 13 15.23 -4.95 -11.56
N ASP A 14 15.15 -5.29 -12.85
CA ASP A 14 16.28 -5.19 -13.78
C ASP A 14 16.38 -3.80 -14.43
N THR A 15 15.45 -2.89 -14.10
CA THR A 15 15.34 -1.54 -14.70
C THR A 15 15.43 -0.41 -13.69
N VAL A 16 15.45 -0.71 -12.39
CA VAL A 16 15.48 0.30 -11.32
C VAL A 16 16.44 -0.09 -10.21
N ASP A 17 17.11 0.90 -9.62
CA ASP A 17 18.01 0.68 -8.48
C ASP A 17 17.28 0.63 -7.13
N PHE A 18 16.05 1.18 -7.06
CA PHE A 18 15.32 1.39 -5.82
C PHE A 18 13.81 1.50 -6.03
N ILE A 19 13.01 0.89 -5.14
CA ILE A 19 11.53 0.95 -5.18
C ILE A 19 10.97 1.68 -3.95
N TYR A 20 10.02 2.60 -4.18
CA TYR A 20 9.25 3.26 -3.13
C TYR A 20 7.82 2.72 -3.08
N PHE A 21 7.35 2.37 -1.89
CA PHE A 21 5.97 1.93 -1.64
C PHE A 21 5.25 2.94 -0.77
N GLU A 22 4.18 3.52 -1.27
CA GLU A 22 3.35 4.50 -0.55
C GLU A 22 1.88 4.08 -0.53
N ASN A 23 1.15 4.53 0.49
CA ASN A 23 -0.30 4.39 0.50
C ASN A 23 -0.97 5.58 -0.21
N LEU A 24 -2.27 5.45 -0.53
CA LEU A 24 -3.03 6.49 -1.24
C LEU A 24 -3.24 7.80 -0.47
N ASN A 25 -2.74 7.93 0.77
CA ASN A 25 -2.78 9.15 1.59
C ASN A 25 -4.14 9.90 1.52
N LEU A 26 -5.25 9.16 1.62
CA LEU A 26 -6.58 9.70 1.36
C LEU A 26 -7.02 10.73 2.42
N ARG A 27 -7.10 12.00 2.02
CA ARG A 27 -7.48 13.13 2.88
C ARG A 27 -8.65 13.93 2.28
N GLY A 28 -9.37 14.62 3.16
CA GLY A 28 -10.44 15.56 2.79
C GLY A 28 -11.48 14.98 1.83
N ARG A 29 -11.86 15.76 0.80
CA ARG A 29 -12.87 15.36 -0.20
C ARG A 29 -12.52 14.10 -0.98
N TYR A 30 -11.21 13.83 -1.19
CA TYR A 30 -10.76 12.68 -1.96
C TYR A 30 -11.08 11.35 -1.28
N LYS A 31 -10.99 11.30 0.05
CA LYS A 31 -11.38 10.12 0.83
C LYS A 31 -12.82 9.69 0.53
N LYS A 32 -13.77 10.64 0.57
CA LYS A 32 -15.18 10.34 0.28
C LYS A 32 -15.39 9.90 -1.17
N ILE A 33 -14.71 10.54 -2.13
CA ILE A 33 -14.80 10.19 -3.56
C ILE A 33 -14.33 8.74 -3.78
N ILE A 34 -13.17 8.38 -3.25
CA ILE A 34 -12.60 7.03 -3.42
C ILE A 34 -13.45 5.98 -2.70
N LEU A 35 -13.90 6.22 -1.46
CA LEU A 35 -14.75 5.26 -0.75
C LEU A 35 -16.09 5.05 -1.47
N ASN A 36 -16.68 6.10 -2.04
CA ASN A 36 -17.89 5.97 -2.86
C ASN A 36 -17.63 5.20 -4.17
N PHE A 37 -16.48 5.43 -4.80
CA PHE A 37 -16.09 4.70 -6.01
C PHE A 37 -15.92 3.20 -5.73
N ILE A 38 -15.20 2.84 -4.65
CA ILE A 38 -15.04 1.45 -4.23
C ILE A 38 -16.41 0.84 -3.90
N SER A 39 -17.27 1.57 -3.16
CA SER A 39 -18.59 1.07 -2.81
C SER A 39 -19.48 0.74 -4.01
N LYS A 40 -19.36 1.50 -5.10
CA LYS A 40 -20.14 1.28 -6.33
C LYS A 40 -19.57 0.20 -7.24
N ASN A 41 -18.24 0.11 -7.35
CA ASN A 41 -17.59 -0.71 -8.38
C ASN A 41 -16.93 -1.99 -7.83
N PHE A 42 -16.53 -1.98 -6.56
CA PHE A 42 -15.81 -3.07 -5.90
C PHE A 42 -16.31 -3.26 -4.46
N PRO A 43 -17.61 -3.60 -4.27
CA PRO A 43 -18.23 -3.67 -2.95
C PRO A 43 -17.55 -4.67 -2.00
N GLU A 44 -16.87 -5.70 -2.53
CA GLU A 44 -16.06 -6.66 -1.79
C GLU A 44 -14.90 -6.02 -1.00
N TYR A 45 -14.42 -4.85 -1.43
CA TYR A 45 -13.34 -4.13 -0.74
C TYR A 45 -13.84 -3.05 0.22
N ASN A 46 -15.16 -2.87 0.35
CA ASN A 46 -15.72 -1.85 1.25
C ASN A 46 -15.22 -1.99 2.68
N GLN A 47 -15.25 -3.21 3.23
CA GLN A 47 -14.82 -3.43 4.61
C GLN A 47 -13.33 -3.12 4.78
N LEU A 48 -12.51 -3.53 3.82
CA LEU A 48 -11.07 -3.31 3.84
C LEU A 48 -10.73 -1.81 3.81
N TYR A 49 -11.28 -1.08 2.84
CA TYR A 49 -11.06 0.36 2.72
C TYR A 49 -11.64 1.15 3.89
N HIS A 50 -12.78 0.73 4.43
CA HIS A 50 -13.36 1.31 5.63
C HIS A 50 -12.45 1.10 6.85
N ASP A 51 -11.93 -0.11 7.04
CA ASP A 51 -11.04 -0.41 8.14
C ASP A 51 -9.73 0.39 8.05
N ILE A 52 -9.11 0.45 6.87
CA ILE A 52 -7.87 1.20 6.63
C ILE A 52 -8.08 2.70 6.80
N TYR A 53 -9.05 3.29 6.08
CA TYR A 53 -9.14 4.75 5.95
C TYR A 53 -10.12 5.40 6.91
N THR A 54 -11.08 4.66 7.48
CA THR A 54 -12.06 5.21 8.45
C THR A 54 -11.77 4.77 9.87
N LYS A 55 -11.43 3.50 10.12
CA LYS A 55 -11.06 3.03 11.46
C LYS A 55 -9.56 3.17 11.78
N ASN A 56 -8.75 3.60 10.82
CA ASN A 56 -7.29 3.72 10.96
C ASN A 56 -6.61 2.42 11.41
N LYS A 57 -7.16 1.27 11.00
CA LYS A 57 -6.54 -0.05 11.23
C LYS A 57 -5.23 -0.16 10.44
N LYS A 58 -4.17 -0.63 11.10
CA LYS A 58 -2.81 -0.70 10.55
C LYS A 58 -2.40 -2.09 10.09
N GLU A 59 -3.18 -3.11 10.46
CA GLU A 59 -2.91 -4.53 10.26
C GLU A 59 -2.64 -4.86 8.78
N TYR A 60 -3.45 -4.29 7.88
CA TYR A 60 -3.24 -4.45 6.44
C TYR A 60 -1.84 -3.96 5.99
N TRP A 61 -1.41 -2.80 6.48
CA TRP A 61 -0.12 -2.22 6.10
C TRP A 61 1.06 -3.01 6.69
N TYR A 62 0.91 -3.57 7.88
CA TYR A 62 1.93 -4.44 8.46
C TYR A 62 2.11 -5.72 7.64
N LEU A 63 1.01 -6.41 7.31
CA LEU A 63 1.06 -7.62 6.48
C LEU A 63 1.64 -7.33 5.09
N LEU A 64 1.23 -6.23 4.46
CA LEU A 64 1.76 -5.81 3.16
C LEU A 64 3.26 -5.50 3.23
N MET A 65 3.73 -4.89 4.33
CA MET A 65 5.14 -4.60 4.54
C MET A 65 5.96 -5.89 4.72
N GLU A 66 5.44 -6.91 5.40
CA GLU A 66 6.09 -8.21 5.50
C GLU A 66 6.27 -8.86 4.14
N ASP A 67 5.24 -8.82 3.29
CA ASP A 67 5.32 -9.32 1.91
C ASP A 67 6.33 -8.55 1.06
N ILE A 68 6.34 -7.21 1.14
CA ILE A 68 7.32 -6.36 0.46
C ILE A 68 8.74 -6.72 0.92
N ASN A 69 8.97 -6.82 2.23
CA ASN A 69 10.27 -7.15 2.80
C ASN A 69 10.76 -8.51 2.30
N ARG A 70 9.88 -9.52 2.30
CA ARG A 70 10.18 -10.87 1.83
C ARG A 70 10.54 -10.87 0.34
N LEU A 71 9.72 -10.24 -0.49
CA LEU A 71 9.90 -10.23 -1.95
C LEU A 71 11.13 -9.43 -2.36
N CYS A 72 11.33 -8.22 -1.82
CA CYS A 72 12.51 -7.42 -2.16
C CYS A 72 13.82 -8.10 -1.75
N LYS A 73 13.82 -8.91 -0.68
CA LYS A 73 14.96 -9.76 -0.30
C LYS A 73 15.20 -10.90 -1.31
N ILE A 74 14.14 -11.53 -1.82
CA ILE A 74 14.25 -12.60 -2.84
C ILE A 74 14.83 -12.04 -4.14
N TYR A 75 14.39 -10.86 -4.55
CA TYR A 75 14.82 -10.22 -5.80
C TYR A 75 16.07 -9.35 -5.68
N ASP A 76 16.68 -9.28 -4.49
CA ASP A 76 17.86 -8.47 -4.18
C ASP A 76 17.74 -7.00 -4.62
N ILE A 77 16.62 -6.37 -4.28
CA ILE A 77 16.33 -4.98 -4.65
C ILE A 77 16.15 -4.08 -3.43
N LYS A 78 16.73 -2.88 -3.50
CA LYS A 78 16.58 -1.87 -2.46
C LYS A 78 15.19 -1.25 -2.50
N TYR A 79 14.64 -0.97 -1.32
CA TYR A 79 13.31 -0.38 -1.23
C TYR A 79 13.11 0.43 0.05
N LYS A 80 12.02 1.22 0.07
CA LYS A 80 11.54 1.93 1.27
C LYS A 80 10.02 2.01 1.25
N THR A 81 9.41 1.84 2.43
CA THR A 81 7.97 1.97 2.64
C THR A 81 7.64 3.28 3.35
N PHE A 82 6.54 3.91 2.95
CA PHE A 82 5.99 5.14 3.53
C PHE A 82 4.52 4.96 3.93
N PHE A 83 4.21 3.83 4.57
CA PHE A 83 2.84 3.53 5.01
C PHE A 83 2.46 4.28 6.29
N PHE A 84 3.44 4.57 7.14
CA PHE A 84 3.27 5.27 8.39
C PHE A 84 3.98 6.61 8.26
N ASN A 85 3.21 7.67 8.03
CA ASN A 85 3.69 9.03 8.18
C ASN A 85 3.77 9.33 9.68
N ASP A 86 4.80 8.79 10.33
CA ASP A 86 5.20 9.29 11.62
C ASP A 86 5.77 10.69 11.37
N ASN A 87 5.02 11.72 11.76
CA ASN A 87 5.55 13.08 11.90
C ASN A 87 6.62 13.04 13.01
N LYS A 88 7.80 12.51 12.70
CA LYS A 88 9.03 12.75 13.44
C LYS A 88 10.00 13.38 12.47
N SER A 89 9.74 14.66 12.19
CA SER A 89 10.81 15.62 12.00
C SER A 89 11.75 15.48 13.19
N SER A 90 12.92 14.87 12.95
CA SER A 90 14.10 15.07 13.80
C SER A 90 14.63 16.49 13.59
#